data_AF-A0A2G8LI34-F1
#
_entry.id   AF-A0A2G8LI34-F1
#
_cell.length_a   1.000
_cell.length_b   1.000
_cell.length_c   1.000
_cell.angle_alpha   90.00
_cell.angle_beta   90.00
_cell.angle_gamma   90.00
#
_symmetry.space_group_name_H-M   'P 1'
#
loop_
_entity.id
_entity.type
_entity.pdbx_description
1 polymer ?
#
loop_
_entity_poly.entity_id
_entity_poly.type
_entity_poly.pdbx_seq_one_letter_code
_entity_poly.pdbx_strand_id
1 'polypeptide(L)'
;MIIQRRFDGTINFNRSWEDYQLGFGFLSSELWIGNKRLSYLTSQKRYQLRIDLTTTDGSSFYVTYDTFRISDDFSNYKLVKAEITSGTFVSDEDPARIISQAL
;
A
#
# COMPACT_ATOMS: atom_id res chain seq x y z
N MET A 1 -8.79 2.85 -7.34
CA MET A 1 -9.32 2.84 -5.97
C MET A 1 -8.17 3.09 -5.02
N ILE A 2 -8.35 3.95 -4.02
CA ILE A 2 -7.32 4.21 -2.99
C ILE A 2 -7.53 3.24 -1.83
N ILE A 3 -6.49 2.47 -1.51
CA ILE A 3 -6.51 1.51 -0.38
C ILE A 3 -5.79 2.06 0.85
N GLN A 4 -4.89 3.01 0.64
CA GLN A 4 -4.06 3.63 1.66
C GLN A 4 -3.68 5.04 1.20
N ARG A 5 -3.69 6.01 2.12
CA ARG A 5 -3.20 7.38 1.85
C ARG A 5 -2.55 7.98 3.11
N ARG A 6 -1.36 8.56 2.94
CA ARG A 6 -0.68 9.46 3.92
C ARG A 6 -0.42 10.80 3.25
N PHE A 7 -0.50 11.90 4.00
CA PHE A 7 -0.03 13.21 3.53
C PHE A 7 0.25 14.23 4.65
N ASP A 8 -0.39 14.12 5.81
CA ASP A 8 -0.26 15.12 6.89
C ASP A 8 0.00 14.52 8.28
N GLY A 9 -0.07 13.19 8.44
CA GLY A 9 0.14 12.51 9.71
C GLY A 9 -0.97 12.71 10.73
N THR A 10 -2.14 13.22 10.33
CA THR A 10 -3.28 13.44 11.24
C THR A 10 -3.87 12.16 11.80
N ILE A 11 -3.73 11.04 11.08
CA ILE A 11 -4.20 9.73 11.53
C ILE A 11 -3.00 8.91 12.00
N ASN A 12 -3.07 8.40 13.22
CA ASN A 12 -2.06 7.47 13.72
C ASN A 12 -2.17 6.11 13.00
N PHE A 13 -1.05 5.62 12.44
CA PHE A 13 -0.93 4.31 11.79
C PHE A 13 -0.29 3.24 12.69
N ASN A 14 0.23 3.61 13.86
CA ASN A 14 0.61 2.65 14.91
C ASN A 14 -0.65 2.16 15.62
N ARG A 15 -1.23 1.08 15.10
CA ARG A 15 -2.57 0.58 15.45
C ARG A 15 -2.55 -0.92 15.73
N SER A 16 -3.61 -1.40 16.36
CA SER A 16 -3.76 -2.82 16.66
C SER A 16 -3.97 -3.66 15.40
N TRP A 17 -3.80 -4.99 15.52
CA TRP A 17 -4.11 -5.92 14.43
C TRP A 17 -5.56 -5.80 13.97
N GLU A 18 -6.50 -5.67 14.92
CA GLU A 18 -7.93 -5.55 14.64
C GLU A 18 -8.24 -4.29 13.82
N ASP A 19 -7.60 -3.17 14.14
CA ASP A 19 -7.72 -1.93 13.35
C ASP A 19 -7.25 -2.12 11.91
N TYR A 20 -6.11 -2.80 11.70
CA TYR A 20 -5.62 -3.10 10.36
C TYR A 20 -6.53 -4.08 9.61
N GLN A 21 -7.16 -5.01 10.32
CA GLN A 21 -8.10 -5.96 9.75
C GLN A 21 -9.38 -5.25 9.25
N LEU A 22 -9.94 -4.33 10.05
CA LEU A 22 -11.18 -3.62 9.76
C LEU A 22 -10.99 -2.38 8.87
N GLY A 23 -9.84 -1.73 8.96
CA GLY A 23 -9.54 -0.44 8.34
C GLY A 23 -9.84 0.74 9.27
N PHE A 24 -9.21 1.88 9.00
CA PHE A 24 -9.33 3.09 9.80
C PHE A 24 -9.07 4.35 8.96
N GLY A 25 -9.39 5.52 9.53
CA GLY A 25 -9.25 6.81 8.86
C GLY A 25 -10.46 7.19 8.02
N PHE A 26 -10.31 8.18 7.15
CA PHE A 26 -11.42 8.80 6.42
C PHE A 26 -11.09 9.00 4.94
N LEU A 27 -12.07 8.79 4.07
CA LEU A 27 -11.93 9.01 2.61
C LEU A 27 -11.58 10.46 2.25
N SER A 28 -11.86 11.42 3.13
CA SER A 28 -11.47 12.83 2.97
C SER A 28 -10.07 13.15 3.51
N SER A 29 -9.42 12.23 4.23
CA SER A 29 -8.10 12.41 4.86
C SER A 29 -7.23 11.15 4.69
N GLU A 30 -6.34 10.85 5.64
CA GLU A 30 -5.53 9.63 5.66
C GLU A 30 -6.39 8.43 6.01
N LEU A 31 -6.07 7.27 5.41
CA LEU A 31 -6.84 6.05 5.63
C LEU A 31 -6.04 4.77 5.34
N TRP A 32 -6.55 3.69 5.92
CA TRP A 32 -6.31 2.30 5.55
C TRP A 32 -7.65 1.60 5.31
N ILE A 33 -7.85 0.98 4.15
CA ILE A 33 -9.15 0.39 3.78
C ILE A 33 -9.53 -0.85 4.60
N GLY A 34 -8.54 -1.52 5.19
CA GLY A 34 -8.70 -2.76 5.97
C GLY A 34 -8.29 -4.01 5.20
N ASN A 35 -7.55 -4.90 5.87
CA ASN A 35 -6.99 -6.12 5.28
C ASN A 35 -8.08 -7.07 4.80
N LYS A 36 -9.20 -7.17 5.53
CA LYS A 36 -10.32 -8.02 5.14
C LYS A 36 -10.91 -7.60 3.79
N ARG A 37 -11.08 -6.29 3.58
CA ARG A 37 -11.56 -5.74 2.30
C ARG A 37 -10.51 -5.92 1.21
N LEU A 38 -9.25 -5.64 1.50
CA LEU A 38 -8.15 -5.77 0.54
C LEU A 38 -7.97 -7.22 0.06
N SER A 39 -8.08 -8.19 0.97
CA SER A 39 -8.03 -9.62 0.67
C SER A 39 -9.20 -10.04 -0.21
N TYR A 40 -10.42 -9.64 0.17
CA TYR A 40 -11.61 -9.89 -0.64
C TYR A 40 -11.46 -9.33 -2.06
N LEU A 41 -11.04 -8.06 -2.20
CA LEU A 41 -10.87 -7.41 -3.51
C LEU A 41 -9.82 -8.13 -4.35
N THR A 42 -8.61 -8.32 -3.82
CA THR A 42 -7.51 -8.95 -4.57
C THR A 42 -7.72 -10.46 -4.81
N SER A 43 -8.71 -11.06 -4.15
CA SER A 43 -9.08 -12.45 -4.38
C SER A 43 -9.90 -12.68 -5.66
N GLN A 44 -10.68 -11.68 -6.08
CA GLN A 44 -11.72 -11.84 -7.12
C GLN A 44 -11.16 -11.86 -8.54
N LYS A 45 -10.19 -10.99 -8.82
CA LYS A 45 -9.62 -10.77 -10.16
C LYS A 45 -8.17 -10.33 -10.03
N ARG A 46 -7.49 -10.22 -11.17
CA ARG A 46 -6.17 -9.59 -11.24
C ARG A 46 -6.33 -8.09 -11.08
N TYR A 47 -5.70 -7.52 -10.06
CA TYR A 47 -5.62 -6.08 -9.84
C TYR A 47 -4.16 -5.63 -9.90
N GLN A 48 -3.97 -4.48 -10.55
CA GLN A 48 -2.70 -3.75 -10.54
C GLN A 48 -2.64 -2.88 -9.28
N LEU A 49 -1.51 -2.90 -8.58
CA LEU A 49 -1.23 -1.99 -7.48
C LEU A 49 -0.28 -0.89 -7.98
N ARG A 50 -0.66 0.37 -7.77
CA ARG A 50 0.22 1.52 -7.95
C ARG A 50 0.46 2.16 -6.60
N ILE A 51 1.72 2.46 -6.32
CA ILE A 51 2.15 3.20 -5.14
C ILE A 51 2.76 4.50 -5.65
N ASP A 52 2.20 5.62 -5.20
CA ASP A 52 2.74 6.96 -5.45
C ASP A 52 3.38 7.47 -4.15
N LEU A 53 4.63 7.94 -4.26
CA LEU A 53 5.45 8.40 -3.15
C LEU A 53 5.94 9.81 -3.45
N THR A 54 5.87 10.69 -2.46
CA THR A 54 6.48 12.01 -2.50
C THR A 54 7.46 12.11 -1.34
N THR A 55 8.72 12.35 -1.67
CA THR A 55 9.80 12.53 -0.68
C THR A 55 9.71 13.93 -0.06
N THR A 56 10.39 14.12 1.07
CA THR A 56 10.37 15.39 1.82
C THR A 56 10.97 16.56 1.05
N ASP A 57 11.82 16.30 0.06
CA ASP A 57 12.40 17.28 -0.87
C ASP A 57 11.45 17.66 -2.03
N GLY A 58 10.26 17.06 -2.09
CA GLY A 58 9.24 17.31 -3.12
C GLY A 58 9.37 16.43 -4.37
N SER A 59 10.37 15.56 -4.45
CA SER A 59 10.47 14.61 -5.56
C SER A 59 9.34 13.58 -5.51
N SER A 60 8.78 13.20 -6.65
CA SER A 60 7.65 12.27 -6.73
C SER A 60 7.98 11.07 -7.61
N PHE A 61 7.69 9.88 -7.09
CA PHE A 61 7.96 8.60 -7.72
C PHE A 61 6.73 7.72 -7.68
N TYR A 62 6.67 6.77 -8.60
CA TYR A 62 5.66 5.74 -8.55
C TYR A 62 6.24 4.37 -8.90
N VAL A 63 5.65 3.33 -8.33
CA VAL A 63 5.90 1.94 -8.71
C VAL A 63 4.57 1.25 -8.97
N THR A 64 4.55 0.39 -9.97
CA THR A 64 3.38 -0.35 -10.42
C THR A 64 3.67 -1.84 -10.41
N TYR A 65 2.78 -2.62 -9.80
CA TYR A 65 2.79 -4.07 -9.76
C TYR A 65 1.62 -4.64 -10.56
N ASP A 66 1.87 -5.44 -11.60
CA ASP A 66 0.82 -6.00 -12.50
C ASP A 66 -0.13 -6.94 -11.77
N THR A 67 0.42 -7.66 -10.79
CA THR A 67 -0.33 -8.60 -9.98
C THR A 67 -0.06 -8.32 -8.51
N PHE A 68 -1.10 -7.92 -7.79
CA PHE A 68 -1.06 -7.79 -6.34
C PHE A 68 -2.13 -8.66 -5.69
N ARG A 69 -1.71 -9.53 -4.76
CA ARG A 69 -2.61 -10.39 -4.00
C ARG A 69 -2.12 -10.58 -2.58
N ILE A 70 -3.05 -10.47 -1.63
CA ILE A 70 -2.83 -10.88 -0.24
C ILE A 70 -3.70 -12.10 0.09
N SER A 71 -3.29 -12.86 1.09
CA SER A 71 -4.04 -14.02 1.58
C SER A 71 -5.23 -13.58 2.45
N ASP A 72 -6.01 -14.56 2.91
CA ASP A 72 -7.13 -14.36 3.81
C ASP A 72 -6.70 -14.18 5.27
N ASP A 73 -7.70 -14.04 6.14
CA ASP A 73 -7.54 -13.88 7.59
C ASP A 73 -6.83 -15.08 8.23
N PHE A 74 -7.18 -16.30 7.80
CA PHE A 74 -6.58 -17.53 8.30
C PHE A 74 -5.07 -17.59 8.04
N SER A 75 -4.65 -17.02 6.91
CA SER A 75 -3.26 -16.94 6.48
C SER A 75 -2.59 -15.61 6.86
N ASN A 76 -3.18 -14.83 7.76
CA ASN A 76 -2.67 -13.55 8.26
C ASN A 76 -2.37 -12.50 7.18
N TYR A 77 -3.18 -12.43 6.11
CA TYR A 77 -3.06 -11.41 5.06
C TYR A 77 -1.66 -11.27 4.43
N LYS A 78 -0.90 -12.35 4.40
CA LYS A 78 0.43 -12.42 3.79
C LYS A 78 0.39 -12.01 2.33
N LEU A 79 1.44 -11.32 1.87
CA LEU A 79 1.64 -11.05 0.46
C LEU A 79 1.83 -12.38 -0.29
N VAL A 80 0.93 -12.68 -1.21
CA VAL A 80 0.96 -13.90 -2.02
C VAL A 80 1.68 -13.65 -3.33
N LYS A 81 1.45 -12.48 -3.94
CA LYS A 81 2.01 -12.13 -5.24
C LYS A 81 2.18 -10.62 -5.39
N ALA A 82 3.36 -10.20 -5.83
CA ALA A 82 3.72 -8.84 -6.19
C ALA A 82 4.76 -8.88 -7.33
N GLU A 83 4.34 -8.57 -8.55
CA GLU A 83 5.23 -8.55 -9.71
C GLU A 83 5.39 -7.10 -10.19
N ILE A 84 6.58 -6.52 -10.00
CA ILE A 84 6.88 -5.15 -10.45
C ILE A 84 6.86 -5.12 -11.98
N THR A 85 6.22 -4.10 -12.54
CA THR A 85 6.07 -3.91 -13.98
C THR A 85 6.80 -2.67 -14.46
N SER A 86 6.60 -1.56 -13.75
CA SER A 86 7.14 -0.26 -14.16
C SER A 86 7.15 0.69 -12.97
N GLY A 87 8.00 1.70 -13.05
CA GLY A 87 8.06 2.76 -12.06
C GLY A 87 9.07 3.82 -12.47
N THR A 88 8.97 4.98 -11.85
CA THR A 88 10.03 5.97 -11.88
C THR A 88 11.04 5.55 -10.82
N PHE A 89 12.06 4.81 -11.24
CA PHE A 89 13.21 4.52 -10.40
C PHE A 89 14.11 5.76 -10.45
N VAL A 90 14.45 6.34 -9.29
CA VAL A 90 15.62 7.22 -9.22
C VAL A 90 16.77 6.35 -9.69
N SER A 91 17.49 6.79 -10.72
CA SER A 91 18.48 5.99 -11.47
C SER A 91 19.55 5.31 -10.60
N ASP A 92 19.69 5.71 -9.33
CA ASP A 92 20.72 5.25 -8.41
C ASP A 92 20.17 4.68 -7.08
N GLU A 93 18.86 4.54 -6.90
CA GLU A 93 18.29 3.98 -5.67
C GLU A 93 17.41 2.75 -5.93
N ASP A 94 17.72 1.65 -5.22
CA ASP A 94 16.91 0.45 -5.19
C ASP A 94 15.46 0.79 -4.77
N PRO A 95 14.44 0.47 -5.58
CA PRO A 95 13.04 0.71 -5.22
C PRO A 95 12.64 0.12 -3.86
N ALA A 96 13.26 -0.98 -3.42
CA ALA A 96 13.02 -1.53 -2.08
C ALA A 96 13.49 -0.58 -0.96
N ARG A 97 14.57 0.17 -1.20
CA ARG A 97 15.16 1.13 -0.27
C ARG A 97 14.33 2.42 -0.19
N ILE A 98 13.72 2.85 -1.30
CA ILE A 98 12.78 3.99 -1.32
C ILE A 98 11.52 3.66 -0.49
N ILE A 99 10.97 2.46 -0.68
CA ILE A 99 9.77 2.01 0.06
C ILE A 99 10.06 1.90 1.56
N SER A 100 11.27 1.50 1.97
CA SER A 100 11.65 1.41 3.39
C SER A 100 11.79 2.77 4.09
N GLN A 101 12.04 3.85 3.35
CA GLN A 101 12.18 5.20 3.93
C GLN A 101 10.83 5.94 3.97
N ALA A 102 9.82 5.46 3.25
CA ALA A 102 8.51 6.08 3.14
C ALA A 102 7.45 5.50 4.11
N LEU A 103 7.80 4.46 4.87
CA LEU A 103 6.96 3.82 5.91
C LEU A 103 7.51 4.15 7.31
#